data_AF-A0A3A0ASF0-F1
#
_entry.id   AF-A0A3A0ASF0-F1
#
_cell.length_a   1.000
_cell.length_b   1.000
_cell.length_c   1.000
_cell.angle_alpha   90.00
_cell.angle_beta   90.00
_cell.angle_gamma   90.00
#
_symmetry.space_group_name_H-M   'P 1'
#
loop_
_entity.id
_entity.type
_entity.pdbx_description
1 polymer ?
#
loop_
_entity_poly.entity_id
_entity_poly.type
_entity_poly.pdbx_seq_one_letter_code
_entity_poly.pdbx_strand_id
1 'polypeptide(L)'
;MNTYPNPPVAIPARHALASWWERFVQQGYYFRYVAGATILMGMCLHLTRLLIGDALTMQYVVTPTFDQYFVLPIAYAGISGLLSWRRMKFHSRGHKLFIGFIIFYMLISIPIHVTTWFTHSTAHLQLFPLWYSVVLQPVYAAMLVALWRVMFQPDTE
;
A
#
# COMPACT_ATOMS: atom_id res chain seq x y z
N MET A 1 -41.13 -28.08 47.10
CA MET A 1 -39.72 -28.12 46.65
C MET A 1 -39.71 -28.67 45.24
N ASN A 2 -39.75 -27.79 44.23
CA ASN A 2 -39.69 -28.18 42.81
C ASN A 2 -38.27 -27.91 42.30
N THR A 3 -37.50 -28.97 42.09
CA THR A 3 -36.20 -28.90 41.40
C THR A 3 -36.41 -29.23 39.94
N TYR A 4 -36.63 -28.21 39.10
CA TYR A 4 -36.46 -28.37 37.66
C TYR A 4 -34.95 -28.41 37.35
N PRO A 5 -34.46 -29.38 36.58
CA PRO A 5 -33.10 -29.35 36.08
C PRO A 5 -32.96 -28.18 35.10
N ASN A 6 -31.97 -27.31 35.32
CA ASN A 6 -31.61 -26.26 34.38
C ASN A 6 -31.32 -26.89 33.00
N PRO A 7 -31.82 -26.31 31.89
CA PRO A 7 -31.45 -26.78 30.57
C PRO A 7 -29.93 -26.62 30.37
N PRO A 8 -29.30 -27.50 29.58
CA PRO A 8 -27.88 -27.38 29.28
C PRO A 8 -27.61 -26.02 28.64
N VAL A 9 -26.68 -25.27 29.23
CA VAL A 9 -26.14 -24.05 28.64
C VAL A 9 -25.61 -24.42 27.26
N ALA A 10 -26.26 -23.93 26.21
CA ALA A 10 -25.74 -24.05 24.86
C ALA A 10 -24.40 -23.35 24.83
N ILE A 11 -23.31 -24.13 24.77
CA ILE A 11 -21.99 -23.59 24.48
C ILE A 11 -22.12 -23.00 23.06
N PRO A 12 -21.96 -21.67 22.87
CA PRO A 12 -22.04 -21.10 21.55
C PRO A 12 -21.05 -21.82 20.65
N ALA A 13 -21.57 -22.34 19.54
CA ALA A 13 -20.80 -23.10 18.58
C ALA A 13 -19.53 -22.31 18.23
N ARG A 14 -18.40 -23.01 18.37
CA ARG A 14 -17.03 -22.63 17.96
C ARG A 14 -17.01 -21.49 16.96
N HIS A 15 -16.22 -20.45 17.25
CA HIS A 15 -15.66 -19.55 16.27
C HIS A 15 -15.37 -20.32 14.97
N ALA A 16 -16.25 -20.17 13.97
CA ALA A 16 -15.96 -20.67 12.64
C ALA A 16 -14.66 -19.97 12.22
N LEU A 17 -13.60 -20.75 12.01
CA LEU A 17 -12.32 -20.20 11.59
C LEU A 17 -12.57 -19.48 10.27
N ALA A 18 -12.57 -18.14 10.31
CA ALA A 18 -12.81 -17.32 9.14
C ALA A 18 -11.99 -17.86 7.96
N SER A 19 -12.60 -17.93 6.78
CA SER A 19 -11.90 -18.44 5.60
C SER A 19 -10.64 -17.60 5.33
N TRP A 20 -9.65 -18.17 4.63
CA TRP A 20 -8.46 -17.38 4.25
C TRP A 20 -8.83 -16.12 3.47
N TRP A 21 -9.90 -16.20 2.66
CA TRP A 21 -10.45 -15.08 1.91
C TRP A 21 -11.03 -13.99 2.83
N GLU A 22 -11.82 -14.35 3.84
CA GLU A 22 -12.33 -13.39 4.82
C GLU A 22 -11.20 -12.67 5.55
N ARG A 23 -10.16 -13.39 5.99
CA ARG A 23 -8.99 -12.76 6.63
C ARG A 23 -8.29 -11.80 5.68
N PHE A 24 -8.12 -12.18 4.43
CA PHE A 24 -7.51 -11.34 3.40
C PHE A 24 -8.29 -10.03 3.18
N VAL A 25 -9.61 -10.13 3.09
CA VAL A 25 -10.52 -8.98 2.93
C VAL A 25 -10.57 -8.12 4.21
N GLN A 26 -10.59 -8.73 5.40
CA GLN A 26 -10.56 -8.03 6.70
C GLN A 26 -9.25 -7.26 6.93
N GLN A 27 -8.13 -7.71 6.35
CA GLN A 27 -6.85 -6.99 6.35
C GLN A 27 -6.76 -5.91 5.25
N GLY A 28 -7.87 -5.61 4.58
CA GLY A 28 -7.92 -4.66 3.47
C GLY A 28 -7.03 -5.08 2.31
N TYR A 29 -7.03 -6.37 1.97
CA TYR A 29 -6.20 -6.95 0.92
C TYR A 29 -4.70 -6.69 1.15
N TYR A 30 -4.24 -6.69 2.41
CA TYR A 30 -2.86 -6.35 2.79
C TYR A 30 -2.37 -4.98 2.30
N PHE A 31 -3.27 -4.04 1.95
CA PHE A 31 -2.94 -2.70 1.43
C PHE A 31 -1.82 -2.04 2.22
N ARG A 32 -1.92 -2.00 3.56
CA ARG A 32 -0.94 -1.35 4.43
C ARG A 32 0.48 -1.84 4.20
N TYR A 33 0.66 -3.15 4.08
CA TYR A 33 1.99 -3.76 3.96
C TYR A 33 2.54 -3.60 2.55
N VAL A 34 1.72 -3.83 1.52
CA VAL A 34 2.17 -3.68 0.14
C VAL A 34 2.46 -2.21 -0.18
N ALA A 35 1.56 -1.29 0.19
CA ALA A 35 1.81 0.14 0.03
C ALA A 35 3.07 0.58 0.81
N GLY A 36 3.24 0.12 2.06
CA GLY A 36 4.42 0.43 2.86
C GLY A 36 5.72 -0.06 2.21
N ALA A 37 5.75 -1.30 1.73
CA ALA A 37 6.90 -1.87 1.03
C ALA A 37 7.20 -1.14 -0.28
N THR A 38 6.17 -0.81 -1.07
CA THR A 38 6.31 -0.05 -2.32
C THR A 38 6.89 1.34 -2.08
N ILE A 39 6.38 2.06 -1.07
CA ILE A 39 6.89 3.40 -0.71
C ILE A 39 8.32 3.32 -0.20
N LEU A 40 8.63 2.33 0.64
CA LEU A 40 9.99 2.12 1.13
C LEU A 40 10.95 1.82 -0.02
N MET A 41 10.55 0.98 -0.97
CA MET A 41 11.34 0.72 -2.18
C MET A 41 11.55 2.01 -2.99
N GLY A 42 10.49 2.78 -3.24
CA GLY A 42 10.59 4.10 -3.87
C GLY A 42 11.57 5.02 -3.14
N MET A 43 11.50 5.06 -1.81
CA MET A 43 12.42 5.84 -0.96
C MET A 43 13.88 5.42 -1.15
N CYS A 44 14.15 4.12 -1.18
CA CYS A 44 15.48 3.59 -1.47
C CYS A 44 15.96 3.94 -2.88
N LEU A 45 15.10 3.87 -3.90
CA LEU A 45 15.44 4.23 -5.28
C LEU A 45 15.79 5.72 -5.39
N HIS A 46 14.97 6.59 -4.80
CA HIS A 46 15.22 8.03 -4.78
C HIS A 46 16.46 8.39 -3.97
N LEU A 47 16.74 7.68 -2.87
CA LEU A 47 17.95 7.89 -2.08
C LEU A 47 19.18 7.45 -2.88
N THR A 48 19.12 6.29 -3.55
CA THR A 48 20.17 5.82 -4.45
C THR A 48 20.43 6.85 -5.55
N ARG A 49 19.38 7.39 -6.16
CA ARG A 49 19.46 8.47 -7.15
C ARG A 49 20.20 9.71 -6.65
N LEU A 50 19.99 10.10 -5.40
CA LEU A 50 20.69 11.23 -4.78
C LEU A 50 22.17 10.92 -4.47
N LEU A 51 22.48 9.67 -4.12
CA LEU A 51 23.83 9.26 -3.72
C LEU A 51 24.75 9.01 -4.91
N ILE A 52 24.30 8.27 -5.92
CA ILE A 52 25.12 7.87 -7.08
C ILE A 52 24.84 8.72 -8.33
N GLY A 53 23.84 9.60 -8.28
CA GLY A 53 23.46 10.46 -9.39
C GLY A 53 22.47 9.80 -10.35
N ASP A 54 21.84 10.67 -11.16
CA ASP A 54 20.75 10.30 -12.06
C ASP A 54 21.17 9.30 -13.15
N ALA A 55 22.28 9.59 -13.84
CA ALA A 55 22.76 8.77 -14.95
C ALA A 55 23.05 7.32 -14.54
N LEU A 56 23.82 7.13 -13.46
CA LEU A 56 24.16 5.80 -12.96
C LEU A 56 22.93 5.04 -12.44
N THR A 57 22.00 5.75 -11.81
CA THR A 57 20.76 5.14 -11.31
C THR A 57 19.88 4.62 -12.43
N MET A 58 19.69 5.41 -13.50
CA MET A 58 18.88 4.98 -14.65
C MET A 58 19.58 3.88 -15.47
N GLN A 59 20.92 3.86 -15.48
CA GLN A 59 21.68 2.85 -16.21
C GLN A 59 21.72 1.48 -15.50
N TYR A 60 21.88 1.46 -14.18
CA TYR A 60 22.20 0.23 -13.45
C TYR A 60 21.16 -0.20 -12.41
N VAL A 61 20.30 0.70 -11.93
CA VAL A 61 19.36 0.42 -10.83
C VAL A 61 17.92 0.38 -11.35
N VAL A 62 17.44 1.49 -11.91
CA VAL A 62 16.09 1.63 -12.47
C VAL A 62 16.12 1.22 -13.94
N THR A 63 16.40 -0.05 -14.17
CA THR A 63 16.39 -0.65 -15.51
C THR A 63 14.95 -0.83 -16.01
N PRO A 64 14.72 -0.96 -17.34
CA PRO A 64 13.38 -1.21 -17.86
C PRO A 64 12.71 -2.45 -17.24
N THR A 65 13.45 -3.54 -17.08
CA THR A 65 12.95 -4.77 -16.46
C THR A 65 12.56 -4.52 -15.00
N PHE A 66 13.39 -3.82 -14.23
CA PHE A 66 13.06 -3.49 -12.85
C PHE A 66 11.75 -2.71 -12.77
N ASP A 67 11.62 -1.64 -13.56
CA ASP A 67 10.46 -0.76 -13.53
C ASP A 67 9.16 -1.45 -13.98
N GLN A 68 9.25 -2.33 -14.98
CA GLN A 68 8.16 -3.20 -15.42
C GLN A 68 7.62 -4.10 -14.31
N TYR A 69 8.46 -4.60 -13.41
CA TYR A 69 7.98 -5.37 -12.26
C TYR A 69 7.58 -4.47 -11.09
N PHE A 70 8.21 -3.31 -10.94
CA PHE A 70 7.92 -2.36 -9.87
C PHE A 70 6.50 -1.78 -9.96
N VAL A 71 5.92 -1.68 -11.16
CA VAL A 71 4.52 -1.27 -11.33
C VAL A 71 3.52 -2.22 -10.67
N LEU A 72 3.82 -3.52 -10.54
CA LEU A 72 2.90 -4.52 -9.99
C LEU A 72 2.52 -4.22 -8.53
N PRO A 73 3.48 -4.04 -7.60
CA PRO A 73 3.14 -3.67 -6.23
C PRO A 73 2.55 -2.25 -6.10
N ILE A 74 2.87 -1.31 -7.01
CA ILE A 74 2.20 0.00 -7.08
C ILE A 74 0.72 -0.18 -7.42
N ALA A 75 0.42 -0.90 -8.51
CA ALA A 75 -0.93 -1.14 -8.98
C ALA A 75 -1.76 -1.89 -7.93
N TYR A 76 -1.17 -2.93 -7.32
CA TYR A 76 -1.81 -3.66 -6.23
C TYR A 76 -2.14 -2.73 -5.06
N ALA A 77 -1.18 -1.92 -4.61
CA ALA A 77 -1.39 -0.97 -3.51
C ALA A 77 -2.48 0.07 -3.84
N GLY A 78 -2.47 0.64 -5.05
CA GLY A 78 -3.48 1.60 -5.48
C GLY A 78 -4.89 1.00 -5.51
N ILE A 79 -5.04 -0.17 -6.12
CA ILE A 79 -6.33 -0.86 -6.26
C ILE A 79 -6.83 -1.37 -4.91
N SER A 80 -6.00 -2.06 -4.13
CA SER A 80 -6.38 -2.56 -2.79
C SER A 80 -6.75 -1.43 -1.84
N GLY A 81 -6.02 -0.30 -1.90
CA GLY A 81 -6.33 0.90 -1.13
C GLY A 81 -7.71 1.46 -1.48
N LEU A 82 -8.03 1.55 -2.77
CA LEU A 82 -9.34 1.99 -3.24
C LEU A 82 -10.46 1.04 -2.80
N LEU A 83 -10.28 -0.27 -2.98
CA LEU A 83 -11.27 -1.29 -2.62
C LEU A 83 -11.51 -1.35 -1.10
N SER A 84 -10.45 -1.18 -0.30
CA SER A 84 -10.55 -1.24 1.16
C SER A 84 -10.91 0.10 1.81
N TRP A 85 -11.07 1.19 1.04
CA TRP A 85 -11.31 2.54 1.55
C TRP A 85 -12.43 2.64 2.60
N ARG A 86 -13.59 2.01 2.32
CA ARG A 86 -14.75 2.02 3.23
C ARG A 86 -14.51 1.24 4.53
N ARG A 87 -13.54 0.32 4.52
CA ARG A 87 -13.17 -0.53 5.67
C ARG A 87 -12.02 0.04 6.49
N MET A 88 -11.39 1.14 6.07
CA MET A 88 -10.31 1.76 6.83
C MET A 88 -10.85 2.56 8.03
N LYS A 89 -10.22 2.39 9.20
CA LYS A 89 -10.39 3.26 10.37
C LYS A 89 -9.29 4.31 10.36
N PHE A 90 -9.72 5.58 10.39
CA PHE A 90 -8.83 6.71 10.38
C PHE A 90 -8.81 7.40 11.75
N HIS A 91 -7.61 7.61 12.29
CA HIS A 91 -7.40 8.35 13.53
C HIS A 91 -7.93 9.80 13.50
N SER A 92 -7.93 10.47 12.34
CA SER A 92 -8.41 11.85 12.19
C SER A 92 -8.82 12.15 10.75
N ARG A 93 -9.49 13.29 10.54
CA ARG A 93 -9.82 13.78 9.18
C ARG A 93 -8.56 14.04 8.35
N GLY A 94 -7.50 14.60 8.96
CA GLY A 94 -6.22 14.80 8.30
C GLY A 94 -5.55 13.49 7.91
N HIS A 95 -5.56 12.48 8.79
CA HIS A 95 -5.07 11.14 8.45
C HIS A 95 -5.85 10.53 7.29
N LYS A 96 -7.19 10.63 7.29
CA LYS A 96 -8.04 10.17 6.19
C LYS A 96 -7.67 10.83 4.87
N LEU A 97 -7.55 12.16 4.84
CA LEU A 97 -7.17 12.90 3.64
C LEU A 97 -5.79 12.47 3.13
N PHE A 98 -4.83 12.29 4.04
CA PHE A 98 -3.47 11.92 3.68
C PHE A 98 -3.35 10.46 3.17
N ILE A 99 -4.12 9.52 3.73
CA ILE A 99 -4.24 8.17 3.15
C ILE A 99 -4.90 8.23 1.75
N GLY A 100 -5.91 9.08 1.58
CA GLY A 100 -6.50 9.33 0.26
C GLY A 100 -5.47 9.84 -0.74
N PHE A 101 -4.61 10.78 -0.33
CA PHE A 101 -3.48 11.25 -1.13
C PHE A 101 -2.50 10.14 -1.49
N ILE A 102 -2.16 9.24 -0.56
CA ILE A 102 -1.28 8.09 -0.83
C ILE A 102 -1.88 7.17 -1.89
N ILE A 103 -3.17 6.81 -1.76
CA ILE A 103 -3.86 5.95 -2.73
C ILE A 103 -3.88 6.64 -4.11
N PHE A 104 -4.22 7.92 -4.15
CA PHE A 104 -4.23 8.71 -5.37
C PHE A 104 -2.84 8.80 -6.03
N TYR A 105 -1.80 9.06 -5.24
CA TYR A 105 -0.41 9.07 -5.68
C TYR A 105 -0.03 7.73 -6.32
N MET A 106 -0.39 6.61 -5.69
CA MET A 106 -0.14 5.28 -6.24
C MET A 106 -0.86 5.08 -7.58
N LEU A 107 -2.15 5.44 -7.66
CA LEU A 107 -2.94 5.28 -8.88
C LEU A 107 -2.41 6.12 -10.05
N ILE A 108 -1.97 7.36 -9.80
CA ILE A 108 -1.36 8.20 -10.83
C ILE A 108 0.04 7.73 -11.20
N SER A 109 0.75 7.06 -10.30
CA SER A 109 2.07 6.48 -10.61
C SER A 109 1.98 5.30 -11.58
N ILE A 110 0.84 4.59 -11.61
CA ILE A 110 0.63 3.45 -12.51
C ILE A 110 0.90 3.80 -13.98
N PRO A 111 0.22 4.77 -14.62
CA PRO A 111 0.46 5.07 -16.04
C PRO A 111 1.90 5.48 -16.34
N ILE A 112 2.60 6.11 -15.38
CA ILE A 112 4.02 6.46 -15.51
C ILE A 112 4.83 5.17 -15.68
N HIS A 113 4.78 4.25 -14.71
CA HIS A 113 5.56 2.99 -14.77
C HIS A 113 5.06 2.00 -15.84
N VAL A 114 3.76 1.98 -16.15
CA VAL A 114 3.19 1.19 -17.25
C VAL A 114 3.78 1.62 -18.60
N THR A 115 4.19 2.87 -18.76
CA THR A 115 4.82 3.34 -20.01
C THR A 115 6.07 2.53 -20.34
N THR A 116 6.82 2.03 -19.34
CA THR A 116 7.98 1.15 -19.55
C THR A 116 7.62 -0.19 -20.18
N TRP A 117 6.43 -0.74 -19.92
CA TRP A 117 5.98 -1.98 -20.57
C TRP A 117 5.85 -1.83 -22.09
N PHE A 118 5.39 -0.65 -22.54
CA PHE A 118 5.15 -0.39 -23.95
C PHE A 118 6.39 0.12 -24.68
N THR A 119 7.24 0.89 -23.99
CA THR A 119 8.40 1.55 -24.60
C THR A 119 9.71 0.81 -24.39
N HIS A 120 9.75 -0.15 -23.46
CA HIS A 120 10.98 -0.81 -23.00
C HIS A 120 12.09 0.18 -22.58
N SER A 121 11.71 1.39 -22.15
CA SER A 121 12.62 2.50 -21.85
C SER A 121 12.18 3.25 -20.60
N THR A 122 13.13 3.62 -19.75
CA THR A 122 12.93 4.44 -18.54
C THR A 122 13.14 5.93 -18.78
N ALA A 123 13.30 6.36 -20.03
CA ALA A 123 13.56 7.77 -20.38
C ALA A 123 12.49 8.74 -19.87
N HIS A 124 11.21 8.32 -19.82
CA HIS A 124 10.14 9.16 -19.28
C HIS A 124 10.27 9.42 -17.76
N LEU A 125 10.98 8.57 -17.01
CA LEU A 125 11.27 8.81 -15.60
C LEU A 125 12.28 9.97 -15.39
N GLN A 126 13.03 10.33 -16.43
CA GLN A 126 13.95 11.48 -16.40
C GLN A 126 13.21 12.82 -16.50
N LEU A 127 11.91 12.81 -16.83
CA LEU A 127 11.05 14.00 -16.73
C LEU A 127 10.96 14.51 -15.28
N PHE A 128 11.24 13.66 -14.30
CA PHE A 128 11.31 14.04 -12.89
C PHE A 128 12.71 14.53 -12.54
N PRO A 129 12.92 15.85 -12.33
CA PRO A 129 14.25 16.40 -12.05
C PRO A 129 14.81 15.87 -10.72
N LEU A 130 16.13 15.95 -10.53
CA LEU A 130 16.78 15.38 -9.35
C LEU A 130 16.23 15.93 -8.02
N TRP A 131 15.88 17.22 -7.96
CA TRP A 131 15.30 17.85 -6.77
C TRP A 131 13.98 17.20 -6.33
N TYR A 132 13.25 16.58 -7.25
CA TYR A 132 12.03 15.82 -6.94
C TYR A 132 12.32 14.70 -5.94
N SER A 133 13.48 14.04 -6.07
CA SER A 133 13.92 13.01 -5.13
C SER A 133 14.19 13.56 -3.73
N VAL A 134 14.69 14.79 -3.61
CA VAL A 134 14.91 15.45 -2.31
C VAL A 134 13.57 15.69 -1.61
N VAL A 135 12.57 16.19 -2.35
CA VAL A 135 11.22 16.44 -1.82
C VAL A 135 10.51 15.15 -1.45
N LEU A 136 10.71 14.07 -2.22
CA LEU A 136 10.05 12.80 -1.95
C LEU A 136 10.54 12.11 -0.67
N GLN A 137 11.77 12.32 -0.22
CA GLN A 137 12.27 11.67 1.00
C GLN A 137 11.42 11.97 2.26
N PRO A 138 11.18 13.24 2.66
CA PRO A 138 10.31 13.52 3.80
C PRO A 138 8.85 13.14 3.53
N VAL A 139 8.38 13.23 2.27
CA VAL A 139 7.03 12.80 1.90
C VAL A 139 6.84 11.31 2.13
N TYR A 140 7.76 10.47 1.64
CA TYR A 140 7.71 9.02 1.85
C TYR A 140 7.83 8.63 3.32
N ALA A 141 8.70 9.28 4.08
CA ALA A 141 8.76 9.08 5.53
C ALA A 141 7.39 9.37 6.19
N ALA A 142 6.75 10.48 5.84
CA ALA A 142 5.41 10.80 6.33
C ALA A 142 4.36 9.77 5.88
N MET A 143 4.42 9.32 4.62
CA MET A 143 3.52 8.30 4.10
C MET A 143 3.66 6.96 4.85
N LEU A 144 4.89 6.53 5.15
CA LEU A 144 5.15 5.32 5.92
C LEU A 144 4.56 5.41 7.33
N VAL A 145 4.74 6.55 8.01
CA VAL A 145 4.15 6.79 9.34
C VAL A 145 2.62 6.77 9.28
N ALA A 146 2.03 7.37 8.25
CA ALA A 146 0.58 7.35 8.07
C ALA A 146 0.06 5.93 7.82
N LEU A 147 0.67 5.19 6.90
CA LEU A 147 0.30 3.80 6.60
C LEU A 147 0.40 2.91 7.83
N TRP A 148 1.45 3.06 8.64
CA TRP A 148 1.60 2.32 9.90
C TRP A 148 0.39 2.45 10.83
N ARG A 149 -0.26 3.62 10.81
CA ARG A 149 -1.45 3.92 11.64
C ARG A 149 -2.77 3.51 11.01
N VAL A 150 -2.79 2.96 9.79
CA VAL A 150 -4.02 2.43 9.19
C VAL A 150 -4.44 1.14 9.90
N MET A 151 -5.72 1.09 10.28
CA MET A 151 -6.38 -0.08 10.83
C MET A 151 -7.62 -0.39 9.99
N PHE A 152 -8.06 -1.64 9.97
CA PHE A 152 -9.24 -2.07 9.23
C PHE A 152 -10.37 -2.47 10.18
N GLN A 153 -11.62 -2.20 9.78
CA GLN A 153 -12.80 -2.68 10.49
C GLN A 153 -12.97 -4.16 10.20
N PRO A 154 -13.15 -5.02 11.22
CA PRO A 154 -13.75 -6.32 10.97
C PRO A 154 -15.16 -6.11 10.42
N ASP A 155 -15.61 -7.00 9.55
CA ASP A 155 -17.01 -7.01 9.13
C ASP A 155 -17.87 -7.19 10.39
N THR A 156 -18.60 -6.14 10.76
CA THR A 156 -19.67 -6.25 11.76
C THR A 156 -20.90 -6.75 11.04
N GLU A 157 -21.36 -7.94 11.40
CA GLU A 157 -22.71 -8.43 11.10
C GLU A 157 -23.79 -7.42 11.52
#